data_AF-A0A950SBT0-F1
#
_entry.id   AF-A0A950SBT0-F1
#
_cell.length_a   1.000
_cell.length_b   1.000
_cell.length_c   1.000
_cell.angle_alpha   90.00
_cell.angle_beta   90.00
_cell.angle_gamma   90.00
#
_symmetry.space_group_name_H-M   'P 1'
#
loop_
_entity.id
_entity.type
_entity.pdbx_description
1 polymer ?
#
loop_
_entity_poly.entity_id
_entity_poly.type
_entity_poly.pdbx_seq_one_letter_code
_entity_poly.pdbx_strand_id
1 'polypeptide(L)'
;MKLHRLVIALLVITAIASGFVAGRASADQPRMQAALDHLKLARTELEHADRDKGGHREAALKFTNDAIAEVERGIRFDRHH
;
A
#
# COMPACT_ATOMS: atom_id res chain seq x y z
N MET A 1 11.28 43.75 -17.08
CA MET A 1 12.27 42.64 -17.07
C MET A 1 12.50 41.99 -15.70
N LYS A 2 12.64 42.75 -14.59
CA LYS A 2 12.86 42.16 -13.25
C LYS A 2 11.65 41.38 -12.70
N LEU A 3 10.42 41.88 -12.93
CA LEU A 3 9.18 41.25 -12.47
C LEU A 3 8.92 39.88 -13.13
N HIS A 4 9.12 39.77 -14.44
CA HIS A 4 8.98 38.49 -15.16
C HIS A 4 9.98 37.43 -14.68
N ARG A 5 11.20 37.86 -14.31
CA ARG A 5 12.21 36.96 -13.73
C ARG A 5 11.79 36.42 -12.35
N LEU A 6 11.14 37.24 -11.53
CA LEU A 6 10.61 36.81 -10.23
C LEU A 6 9.43 35.85 -10.37
N VAL A 7 8.54 36.08 -11.34
CA VAL A 7 7.42 35.18 -11.65
C VAL A 7 7.93 33.82 -12.15
N ILE A 8 8.92 33.81 -13.04
CA ILE A 8 9.54 32.58 -13.52
C ILE A 8 10.22 31.83 -12.37
N ALA A 9 10.96 32.52 -11.50
CA ALA A 9 11.60 31.88 -10.34
C ALA A 9 10.57 31.24 -9.39
N LEU A 10 9.43 31.91 -9.14
CA LEU A 10 8.36 31.36 -8.30
C LEU A 10 7.71 30.13 -8.93
N LEU A 11 7.47 30.14 -10.25
CA LEU A 11 6.92 29.00 -10.99
C LEU A 11 7.87 27.79 -11.00
N VAL A 12 9.18 28.03 -11.04
CA VAL A 12 10.18 26.97 -10.96
C VAL A 12 10.22 26.36 -9.56
N ILE A 13 10.15 27.19 -8.50
CA ILE A 13 10.12 26.71 -7.12
C ILE A 13 8.88 25.86 -6.83
N THR A 14 7.71 26.28 -7.30
CA THR A 14 6.47 25.50 -7.13
C THR A 14 6.49 24.18 -7.91
N ALA A 15 7.08 24.16 -9.10
CA ALA A 15 7.25 22.92 -9.88
C ALA A 15 8.24 21.93 -9.23
N ILE A 16 9.30 22.43 -8.58
CA ILE A 16 10.24 21.57 -7.85
C ILE A 16 9.61 21.04 -6.56
N ALA A 17 8.85 21.87 -5.84
CA ALA A 17 8.16 21.47 -4.61
C ALA A 17 7.10 20.38 -4.85
N SER A 18 6.37 20.42 -5.96
CA SER A 18 5.40 19.38 -6.32
C SER A 18 6.07 18.05 -6.68
N GLY A 19 7.21 18.09 -7.40
CA GLY A 19 8.01 16.90 -7.70
C GLY A 19 8.57 16.21 -6.44
N PHE A 20 8.91 16.98 -5.40
CA PHE A 20 9.44 16.44 -4.14
C PHE A 20 8.36 15.79 -3.24
N VAL A 21 7.12 16.29 -3.28
CA VAL A 21 5.98 15.66 -2.58
C VAL A 21 5.55 14.37 -3.29
N ALA A 22 5.55 14.36 -4.63
CA ALA A 22 5.28 13.15 -5.42
C ALA A 22 6.40 12.10 -5.31
N GLY A 23 7.67 12.51 -5.17
CA GLY A 23 8.81 11.62 -4.95
C GLY A 23 8.83 10.92 -3.58
N ARG A 24 7.96 11.30 -2.63
CA ARG A 24 7.71 10.49 -1.41
C ARG A 24 6.66 9.41 -1.59
N ALA A 25 5.97 9.38 -2.73
CA ALA A 25 5.21 8.20 -3.15
C ALA A 25 6.15 7.04 -3.54
N SER A 26 7.49 7.21 -3.49
CA SER A 26 8.50 6.17 -3.68
C SER A 26 8.53 5.04 -2.63
N ALA A 27 7.43 4.79 -1.91
CA ALA A 27 7.13 3.52 -1.24
C ALA A 27 5.80 2.91 -1.76
N ASP A 28 5.38 3.28 -2.97
CA ASP A 28 4.23 2.69 -3.65
C ASP A 28 4.57 1.23 -3.94
N GLN A 29 4.15 0.33 -3.05
CA GLN A 29 4.02 -1.09 -3.32
C GLN A 29 2.56 -1.39 -3.70
N PRO A 30 2.04 -0.89 -4.85
CA PRO A 30 0.62 -1.03 -5.19
C PRO A 30 0.22 -2.51 -5.27
N ARG A 31 1.16 -3.39 -5.65
CA ARG A 31 0.93 -4.84 -5.68
C ARG A 31 0.84 -5.46 -4.28
N MET A 32 1.68 -5.03 -3.33
CA MET A 32 1.63 -5.55 -1.95
C MET A 32 0.40 -5.01 -1.22
N GLN A 33 0.02 -3.75 -1.47
CA GLN A 33 -1.22 -3.20 -0.96
C GLN A 33 -2.44 -3.92 -1.55
N ALA A 34 -2.48 -4.13 -2.87
CA ALA A 34 -3.54 -4.91 -3.51
C ALA A 34 -3.59 -6.35 -2.99
N ALA A 35 -2.44 -7.00 -2.77
CA ALA A 35 -2.38 -8.33 -2.17
C ALA A 35 -2.97 -8.33 -0.74
N LEU A 36 -2.62 -7.34 0.08
CA LEU A 36 -3.18 -7.19 1.43
C LEU A 36 -4.71 -7.02 1.39
N ASP A 37 -5.22 -6.21 0.46
CA ASP A 37 -6.66 -5.97 0.32
C ASP A 37 -7.39 -7.25 -0.12
N HIS A 38 -6.85 -8.00 -1.09
CA HIS A 38 -7.40 -9.29 -1.50
C HIS A 38 -7.38 -10.33 -0.38
N LEU A 39 -6.31 -10.39 0.42
CA LEU A 39 -6.21 -11.31 1.55
C LEU A 39 -7.23 -10.96 2.65
N LYS A 40 -7.44 -9.68 2.94
CA LYS A 40 -8.47 -9.23 3.90
C LYS A 40 -9.86 -9.60 3.44
N LEU A 41 -10.15 -9.43 2.14
CA LEU A 41 -11.42 -9.89 1.57
C LEU A 41 -11.58 -11.40 1.73
N ALA A 42 -10.57 -12.18 1.34
CA ALA A 42 -10.59 -13.64 1.47
C ALA A 42 -10.81 -14.08 2.93
N ARG A 43 -10.21 -13.40 3.90
CA ARG A 43 -10.43 -13.64 5.34
C ARG A 43 -11.90 -13.47 5.72
N THR A 44 -12.51 -12.34 5.33
CA THR A 44 -13.92 -12.06 5.60
C THR A 44 -14.82 -13.16 5.01
N GLU A 45 -14.59 -13.58 3.77
CA GLU A 45 -15.35 -14.67 3.15
C GLU A 45 -15.21 -16.01 3.90
N LEU A 46 -14.00 -16.31 4.41
CA LEU A 46 -13.73 -17.52 5.20
C LEU A 46 -14.37 -17.47 6.60
N GLU A 47 -14.47 -16.30 7.21
CA GLU A 47 -15.15 -16.08 8.50
C GLU A 47 -16.66 -16.29 8.39
N HIS A 48 -17.26 -15.88 7.26
CA HIS A 48 -18.69 -16.00 7.01
C HIS A 48 -19.12 -17.33 6.36
N ALA A 49 -18.18 -18.22 6.03
CA ALA A 49 -18.51 -19.49 5.41
C ALA A 49 -19.21 -20.46 6.40
N ASP A 50 -20.44 -20.88 6.08
CA ASP A 50 -21.36 -21.62 6.96
C ASP A 50 -20.87 -22.99 7.49
N ARG A 51 -19.78 -23.57 6.97
CA ARG A 51 -19.25 -24.87 7.43
C ARG A 51 -17.74 -24.93 7.32
N ASP A 52 -17.12 -25.64 8.26
CA ASP A 52 -15.66 -25.81 8.31
C ASP A 52 -15.06 -26.69 7.19
N LYS A 53 -15.92 -27.23 6.30
CA LYS A 53 -15.56 -28.07 5.14
C LYS A 53 -14.50 -29.14 5.45
N GLY A 54 -14.60 -29.79 6.62
CA GLY A 54 -13.65 -30.81 7.06
C GLY A 54 -12.33 -30.26 7.62
N GLY A 55 -12.34 -29.08 8.26
CA GLY A 55 -11.13 -28.41 8.78
C GLY A 55 -10.50 -27.45 7.77
N HIS A 56 -10.90 -27.50 6.49
CA HIS A 56 -10.27 -26.73 5.44
C HIS A 56 -10.54 -25.23 5.55
N ARG A 57 -11.71 -24.82 6.05
CA ARG A 57 -12.02 -23.40 6.23
C ARG A 57 -11.16 -22.80 7.34
N GLU A 58 -11.07 -23.47 8.49
CA GLU A 58 -10.18 -23.03 9.58
C GLU A 58 -8.71 -23.01 9.16
N ALA A 59 -8.24 -24.04 8.45
CA ALA A 59 -6.89 -24.07 7.90
C ALA A 59 -6.63 -22.91 6.91
N ALA A 60 -7.57 -22.65 5.99
CA ALA A 60 -7.48 -21.53 5.06
C ALA A 60 -7.49 -20.17 5.76
N LEU A 61 -8.29 -20.02 6.83
CA LEU A 61 -8.32 -18.81 7.64
C LEU A 61 -6.96 -18.58 8.31
N LYS A 62 -6.36 -19.63 8.87
CA LYS A 62 -5.01 -19.57 9.45
C LYS A 62 -3.98 -19.13 8.40
N PHE A 63 -3.93 -19.78 7.25
CA PHE A 63 -2.95 -19.43 6.20
C PHE A 63 -3.17 -18.01 5.66
N THR A 64 -4.41 -17.57 5.54
CA THR A 64 -4.74 -16.19 5.13
C THR A 64 -4.22 -15.18 6.15
N ASN A 65 -4.39 -15.44 7.44
CA ASN A 65 -3.87 -14.58 8.51
C ASN A 65 -2.33 -14.53 8.53
N ASP A 66 -1.67 -15.67 8.35
CA ASP A 66 -0.21 -15.75 8.27
C ASP A 66 0.31 -14.93 7.08
N ALA A 67 -0.34 -15.03 5.91
CA ALA A 67 0.00 -14.28 4.71
C ALA A 67 -0.22 -12.76 4.88
N ILE A 68 -1.32 -12.34 5.50
CA ILE A 68 -1.57 -10.93 5.85
C ILE A 68 -0.40 -10.38 6.66
N ALA A 69 0.04 -11.11 7.70
CA ALA A 69 1.11 -10.67 8.57
C ALA A 69 2.45 -10.50 7.84
N GLU A 70 2.78 -11.39 6.90
CA GLU A 70 3.98 -11.26 6.06
C GLU A 70 3.91 -10.08 5.08
N VAL A 71 2.76 -9.88 4.42
CA VAL A 71 2.59 -8.76 3.49
C VAL A 71 2.73 -7.42 4.23
N GLU A 72 2.12 -7.31 5.42
CA GLU A 72 2.29 -6.12 6.26
C GLU A 72 3.74 -5.92 6.72
N ARG A 73 4.48 -7.01 7.02
CA ARG A 73 5.92 -6.93 7.31
C ARG A 73 6.70 -6.42 6.10
N GLY A 74 6.43 -6.93 4.91
CA GLY A 74 7.08 -6.50 3.66
C GLY A 74 6.83 -5.02 3.36
N ILE A 75 5.58 -4.56 3.49
CA ILE A 75 5.23 -3.13 3.33
C ILE A 75 5.96 -2.26 4.36
N ARG A 76 6.07 -2.71 5.62
CA ARG A 76 6.81 -1.96 6.65
C ARG A 76 8.31 -1.94 6.39
N PHE A 77 8.89 -3.04 5.95
CA PHE A 77 10.33 -3.15 5.68
C PHE A 77 10.77 -2.10 4.65
N ASP A 78 10.03 -2.00 3.55
CA ASP A 78 10.27 -1.05 2.45
C ASP A 78 10.08 0.42 2.85
N ARG A 79 9.18 0.70 3.80
CA ARG A 79 9.01 2.07 4.33
C ARG A 79 10.18 2.54 5.20
N HIS A 80 11.03 1.61 5.66
CA HIS A 80 12.08 1.88 6.64
C HIS A 80 13.51 1.61 6.13
N HIS A 81 13.68 1.07 4.91
CA HIS A 81 14.98 0.75 4.29
C HIS A 81 15.02 1.22 2.84
#